data_AF-A0A7X8S4J1-F1
#
_entry.id   AF-A0A7X8S4J1-F1
#
_cell.length_a   1.000
_cell.length_b   1.000
_cell.length_c   1.000
_cell.angle_alpha   90.00
_cell.angle_beta   90.00
_cell.angle_gamma   90.00
#
_symmetry.space_group_name_H-M   'P 1'
#
loop_
_entity.id
_entity.type
_entity.pdbx_description
1 polymer ?
#
loop_
_entity_poly.entity_id
_entity_poly.type
_entity_poly.pdbx_seq_one_letter_code
_entity_poly.pdbx_strand_id
1 'polypeptide(L)'
;MRQLLTDLSSSDVLRQSIEKNQPLDHNVWRALSEFGVLGTAIAEEFGGVGLGALELGIVSQEIGRAVAPVPFFSSVCQAAQTLALAGAPDQKMRWLPLIATGKIHRHFCLGRRKRSP
;
A
#
# COMPACT_ATOMS: atom_id res chain seq x y z
N MET A 1 -5.70 9.79 -10.69
CA MET A 1 -5.50 9.59 -9.24
C MET A 1 -6.34 10.52 -8.39
N ARG A 2 -6.21 11.85 -8.55
CA ARG A 2 -6.98 12.82 -7.74
C ARG A 2 -8.49 12.60 -7.80
N GLN A 3 -9.09 12.55 -9.00
CA GLN A 3 -10.53 12.32 -9.16
C GLN A 3 -10.97 10.98 -8.55
N LEU A 4 -10.27 9.88 -8.86
CA LEU A 4 -10.51 8.56 -8.25
C LEU A 4 -10.59 8.61 -6.72
N LEU A 5 -9.61 9.24 -6.07
CA LEU A 5 -9.59 9.35 -4.61
C LEU A 5 -10.66 10.31 -4.07
N THR A 6 -11.00 11.36 -4.81
CA THR A 6 -12.12 12.24 -4.45
C THR A 6 -13.45 11.48 -4.50
N ASP A 7 -13.64 10.61 -5.50
CA ASP A 7 -14.86 9.84 -5.69
C ASP A 7 -14.98 8.70 -4.66
N LEU A 8 -13.87 8.06 -4.30
CA LEU A 8 -13.85 6.89 -3.41
C LEU A 8 -13.55 7.20 -1.94
N SER A 9 -12.97 8.35 -1.62
CA SER A 9 -12.58 8.72 -0.25
C SER A 9 -13.21 10.06 0.16
N SER A 10 -14.53 10.13 0.11
CA SER A 10 -15.29 11.25 0.66
C SER A 10 -15.20 11.26 2.20
N SER A 11 -15.51 12.40 2.83
CA SER A 11 -15.45 12.52 4.29
C SER A 11 -16.35 11.52 5.01
N ASP A 12 -17.43 11.08 4.36
CA ASP A 12 -18.39 10.12 4.90
C ASP A 12 -17.84 8.69 4.89
N VAL A 13 -17.05 8.33 3.87
CA VAL A 13 -16.34 7.05 3.82
C VAL A 13 -15.34 6.95 4.97
N LEU A 14 -14.58 8.02 5.22
CA LEU A 14 -13.64 8.08 6.34
C LEU A 14 -14.37 7.94 7.68
N ARG A 15 -15.46 8.69 7.91
CA ARG A 15 -16.25 8.57 9.15
C ARG A 15 -16.76 7.15 9.34
N GLN A 16 -17.34 6.55 8.30
CA GLN A 16 -17.84 5.17 8.37
C GLN A 16 -16.73 4.16 8.66
N SER A 17 -15.55 4.33 8.08
CA SER A 17 -14.38 3.49 8.35
C SER A 17 -13.97 3.54 9.82
N ILE A 18 -13.95 4.74 10.42
CA ILE A 18 -13.66 4.95 11.84
C ILE A 18 -14.75 4.33 12.72
N GLU A 19 -16.02 4.60 12.43
CA GLU A 19 -17.17 4.08 13.20
C GLU A 19 -17.24 2.55 13.18
N LYS A 20 -16.97 1.94 12.02
CA LYS A 20 -16.97 0.48 11.85
C LYS A 20 -15.68 -0.17 12.34
N ASN A 21 -14.70 0.62 12.80
CA ASN A 21 -13.35 0.18 13.14
C ASN A 21 -12.73 -0.68 12.02
N GLN A 22 -12.97 -0.28 10.77
CA GLN A 22 -12.47 -0.93 9.57
C GLN A 22 -11.32 -0.11 9.01
N PRO A 23 -10.05 -0.43 9.36
CA PRO A 23 -8.90 0.38 8.97
C PRO A 23 -8.54 0.27 7.47
N LEU A 24 -9.21 -0.60 6.73
CA LEU A 24 -9.01 -0.85 5.32
C LEU A 24 -10.36 -0.72 4.58
N ASP A 25 -10.45 0.25 3.68
CA ASP A 25 -11.50 0.26 2.67
C ASP A 25 -11.10 -0.62 1.48
N HIS A 26 -11.80 -1.74 1.33
CA HIS A 26 -11.54 -2.72 0.27
C HIS A 26 -11.84 -2.19 -1.14
N ASN A 27 -12.78 -1.25 -1.29
CA ASN A 27 -13.12 -0.68 -2.59
C ASN A 27 -12.00 0.26 -3.05
N VAL A 28 -11.54 1.14 -2.16
CA VAL A 28 -10.40 2.03 -2.44
C VAL A 28 -9.15 1.19 -2.73
N TRP A 29 -8.86 0.17 -1.92
CA TRP A 29 -7.69 -0.68 -2.12
C TRP A 29 -7.70 -1.45 -3.43
N ARG A 30 -8.87 -1.99 -3.82
CA ARG A 30 -9.03 -2.67 -5.11
C ARG A 30 -8.82 -1.70 -6.27
N ALA A 31 -9.42 -0.52 -6.22
CA ALA A 31 -9.23 0.49 -7.24
C ALA A 31 -7.75 0.86 -7.39
N LEU A 32 -7.03 1.11 -6.29
CA LEU A 32 -5.60 1.39 -6.32
C LEU A 32 -4.80 0.24 -6.95
N SER A 33 -5.18 -1.01 -6.69
CA SER A 33 -4.55 -2.17 -7.34
C SER A 33 -4.82 -2.21 -8.85
N GLU A 34 -6.06 -1.99 -9.28
CA GLU A 34 -6.46 -2.05 -10.70
C GLU A 34 -5.77 -0.95 -11.52
N PHE A 35 -5.52 0.21 -10.93
CA PHE A 35 -4.75 1.30 -11.54
C PHE A 35 -3.22 1.09 -11.45
N GLY A 36 -2.73 -0.05 -10.95
CA GLY A 36 -1.30 -0.37 -10.85
C GLY A 36 -0.55 0.40 -9.76
N VAL A 37 -1.26 1.12 -8.90
CA VAL A 37 -0.68 2.03 -7.91
C VAL A 37 0.15 1.29 -6.87
N LEU A 38 -0.30 0.10 -6.47
CA LEU A 38 0.37 -0.72 -5.47
C LEU A 38 1.70 -1.31 -5.97
N GLY A 39 1.85 -1.40 -7.29
CA GLY A 39 3.06 -1.86 -7.97
C GLY A 39 4.01 -0.74 -8.42
N THR A 40 3.72 0.54 -8.11
CA THR A 40 4.44 1.72 -8.64
C THR A 40 5.96 1.57 -8.59
N ALA A 41 6.51 1.26 -7.41
CA ALA A 41 7.95 1.12 -7.19
C ALA A 41 8.38 -0.34 -6.99
N ILE A 42 7.65 -1.28 -7.58
CA ILE A 42 8.03 -2.71 -7.65
C ILE A 42 8.52 -2.96 -9.08
N ALA A 43 9.62 -3.70 -9.24
CA ALA A 43 10.16 -4.00 -10.55
C ALA A 43 9.17 -4.78 -11.44
N GLU A 44 9.26 -4.57 -12.75
CA GLU A 44 8.37 -5.21 -13.74
C GLU A 44 8.42 -6.74 -13.68
N GLU A 45 9.58 -7.33 -13.37
CA GLU A 45 9.75 -8.78 -13.18
C GLU A 45 8.86 -9.37 -12.07
N PHE A 46 8.40 -8.53 -11.13
CA PHE A 46 7.46 -8.90 -10.08
C PHE A 46 6.04 -8.38 -10.34
N GLY A 47 5.73 -7.92 -11.55
CA GLY A 47 4.41 -7.40 -11.94
C GLY A 47 4.13 -5.97 -11.46
N GLY A 48 5.17 -5.18 -11.17
CA GLY A 48 5.06 -3.76 -10.89
C GLY A 48 5.33 -2.88 -12.11
N VAL A 49 5.47 -1.57 -11.88
CA VAL A 49 5.68 -0.55 -12.93
C VAL A 49 7.15 -0.13 -13.02
N GLY A 50 7.99 -0.47 -12.03
CA GLY A 50 9.43 -0.19 -12.07
C GLY A 50 9.81 1.28 -11.88
N LEU A 51 8.91 2.12 -11.35
CA LEU A 51 9.20 3.54 -11.07
C LEU A 51 9.97 3.70 -9.75
N GLY A 52 10.33 4.94 -9.42
CA GLY A 52 11.21 5.26 -8.30
C GLY A 52 10.50 5.79 -7.06
N ALA A 53 11.31 6.21 -6.09
CA ALA A 53 10.84 6.80 -4.85
C ALA A 53 10.09 8.13 -5.06
N LEU A 54 10.37 8.85 -6.15
CA LEU A 54 9.69 10.11 -6.47
C LEU A 54 8.21 9.86 -6.78
N GLU A 55 7.92 8.90 -7.66
CA GLU A 55 6.55 8.54 -8.03
C GLU A 55 5.79 7.98 -6.83
N LEU A 56 6.47 7.18 -5.99
CA LEU A 56 5.91 6.67 -4.75
C LEU A 56 5.58 7.80 -3.76
N GLY A 57 6.40 8.84 -3.71
CA GLY A 57 6.16 10.06 -2.92
C GLY A 57 4.94 10.83 -3.40
N ILE A 58 4.79 11.01 -4.71
CA ILE A 58 3.62 11.66 -5.32
C ILE A 58 2.34 10.87 -5.00
N VAL A 59 2.35 9.55 -5.20
CA VAL A 59 1.22 8.69 -4.86
C VAL A 59 0.86 8.80 -3.37
N SER A 60 1.87 8.78 -2.50
CA SER A 60 1.67 8.93 -1.04
C SER A 60 1.02 10.27 -0.68
N GLN A 61 1.40 11.36 -1.35
CA GLN A 61 0.80 12.68 -1.15
C GLN A 61 -0.67 12.71 -1.58
N GLU A 62 -1.01 12.09 -2.71
CA GLU A 62 -2.38 12.03 -3.21
C GLU A 62 -3.29 11.24 -2.24
N ILE A 63 -2.81 10.08 -1.77
CA ILE A 63 -3.51 9.22 -0.79
C ILE A 63 -3.67 9.95 0.55
N GLY A 64 -2.62 10.60 1.04
CA GLY A 64 -2.64 11.37 2.28
C GLY A 64 -3.58 12.57 2.23
N ARG A 65 -3.64 13.28 1.09
CA ARG A 65 -4.58 14.40 0.90
C ARG A 65 -6.04 13.96 0.97
N ALA A 66 -6.34 12.77 0.46
CA ALA A 66 -7.68 12.19 0.53
C ALA A 66 -7.99 11.52 1.87
N VAL A 67 -7.00 11.40 2.77
CA VAL A 67 -7.11 10.68 4.05
C VAL A 67 -7.66 9.26 3.83
N ALA A 68 -7.24 8.62 2.73
CA ALA A 68 -7.80 7.34 2.33
C ALA A 68 -7.42 6.25 3.35
N PRO A 69 -8.40 5.48 3.89
CA PRO A 69 -8.16 4.45 4.90
C PRO A 69 -7.61 3.18 4.25
N VAL A 70 -6.34 3.23 3.84
CA VAL A 70 -5.62 2.13 3.18
C VAL A 70 -4.21 1.97 3.74
N PRO A 71 -3.68 0.73 3.84
CA PRO A 71 -2.35 0.45 4.38
C PRO A 71 -1.24 0.69 3.34
N PHE A 72 -1.37 1.73 2.52
CA PHE A 72 -0.45 2.01 1.42
C PHE A 72 0.98 2.24 1.93
N PHE A 73 1.14 3.08 2.94
CA PHE A 73 2.45 3.40 3.48
C PHE A 73 3.14 2.18 4.12
N SER A 74 2.43 1.45 4.97
CA SER A 74 2.98 0.28 5.66
C SER A 74 3.26 -0.90 4.71
N SER A 75 2.40 -1.10 3.71
CA SER A 75 2.50 -2.25 2.79
C SER A 75 3.40 -1.97 1.60
N VAL A 76 3.23 -0.83 0.93
CA VAL A 76 3.94 -0.52 -0.32
C VAL A 76 5.22 0.25 -0.01
N CYS A 77 5.12 1.37 0.71
CA CYS A 77 6.30 2.22 0.97
C CYS A 77 7.31 1.57 1.91
N GLN A 78 6.86 0.76 2.88
CA GLN A 78 7.74 0.09 3.83
C GLN A 78 7.98 -1.37 3.48
N ALA A 79 6.97 -2.24 3.55
CA ALA A 79 7.16 -3.68 3.42
C ALA A 79 7.69 -4.08 2.03
N ALA A 80 7.08 -3.58 0.95
CA ALA A 80 7.52 -3.91 -0.41
C ALA A 80 8.92 -3.36 -0.71
N GLN A 81 9.20 -2.10 -0.35
CA GLN A 81 10.53 -1.51 -0.60
C GLN A 81 11.63 -2.20 0.21
N THR A 82 11.36 -2.53 1.48
CA THR A 82 12.31 -3.25 2.32
C THR A 82 12.59 -4.64 1.74
N LEU A 83 11.54 -5.34 1.28
CA LEU A 83 11.70 -6.64 0.65
C LEU A 83 12.44 -6.55 -0.69
N ALA A 84 12.15 -5.54 -1.51
CA ALA A 84 12.83 -5.31 -2.77
C ALA A 84 14.33 -5.04 -2.58
N LEU A 85 14.69 -4.28 -1.53
CA LEU A 85 16.08 -3.94 -1.22
C LEU A 85 16.84 -5.09 -0.52
N ALA A 86 16.24 -5.74 0.47
CA ALA A 86 16.95 -6.63 1.40
C ALA A 86 16.40 -8.07 1.46
N GLY A 87 15.34 -8.39 0.72
CA GLY A 87 14.77 -9.73 0.68
C GLY A 87 15.67 -10.75 -0.02
N ALA A 88 15.61 -12.01 0.41
CA ALA A 88 16.18 -13.11 -0.36
C ALA A 88 15.42 -13.29 -1.69
N PRO A 89 16.06 -13.82 -2.76
CA PRO A 89 15.41 -14.00 -4.07
C PRO A 89 14.05 -14.71 -3.99
N ASP A 90 13.96 -15.81 -3.23
CA ASP A 90 12.70 -16.56 -3.05
C ASP A 90 11.61 -15.74 -2.36
N GLN A 91 11.99 -14.85 -1.43
CA GLN A 91 11.04 -13.97 -0.76
C GLN A 91 10.53 -12.89 -1.72
N LYS A 92 11.40 -12.31 -2.55
CA LYS A 92 11.03 -11.31 -3.56
C LYS A 92 10.04 -11.91 -4.56
N MET A 93 10.39 -13.05 -5.17
CA MET A 93 9.54 -13.78 -6.13
C MET A 93 8.19 -14.16 -5.53
N ARG A 94 8.16 -14.56 -4.26
CA ARG A 94 6.91 -14.98 -3.60
C ARG A 94 5.98 -13.82 -3.24
N TRP A 95 6.52 -12.72 -2.72
CA TRP A 95 5.69 -11.70 -2.04
C TRP A 95 5.49 -10.42 -2.85
N LEU A 96 6.48 -9.97 -3.64
CA LEU A 96 6.35 -8.73 -4.39
C LEU A 96 5.19 -8.76 -5.40
N PRO A 97 4.92 -9.86 -6.14
CA PRO A 97 3.76 -9.92 -7.03
C PRO A 97 2.42 -9.86 -6.29
N LEU A 98 2.35 -10.43 -5.09
CA LEU A 98 1.13 -10.41 -4.28
C LEU A 98 0.84 -9.02 -3.70
N ILE A 99 1.90 -8.25 -3.40
CA ILE A 99 1.77 -6.87 -2.93
C ILE A 99 1.40 -5.95 -4.11
N ALA A 100 2.08 -6.11 -5.27
CA ALA A 100 1.80 -5.34 -6.48
C ALA A 100 0.33 -5.48 -6.94
N THR A 101 -0.24 -6.68 -6.79
CA THR A 101 -1.64 -6.99 -7.14
C THR A 101 -2.64 -6.74 -6.00
N GLY A 102 -2.21 -6.19 -4.86
CA GLY A 102 -3.07 -5.91 -3.71
C GLY A 102 -3.71 -7.14 -3.06
N LYS A 103 -3.38 -8.37 -3.50
CA LYS A 103 -3.89 -9.64 -2.95
C LYS A 103 -3.49 -9.83 -1.49
N ILE A 104 -2.35 -9.27 -1.11
CA ILE A 104 -1.94 -9.16 0.29
C ILE A 104 -1.61 -7.70 0.61
N HIS A 105 -1.94 -7.30 1.83
CA HIS A 105 -1.39 -6.11 2.47
C HIS A 105 -0.66 -6.58 3.74
N ARG A 106 0.60 -6.17 3.90
CA ARG A 106 1.47 -6.63 4.99
C ARG A 106 1.95 -5.41 5.74
N HIS A 107 1.80 -5.43 7.05
CA HIS A 107 2.34 -4.38 7.88
C HIS A 107 3.82 -4.64 8.13
N PHE A 108 4.67 -3.67 7.80
CA PHE A 108 6.05 -3.67 8.26
C PHE A 108 6.09 -3.27 9.74
N CYS A 109 6.49 -4.20 10.60
CA CYS A 109 6.55 -3.96 12.05
C CYS A 109 7.99 -3.69 12.49
N LEU A 110 8.33 -2.42 12.70
CA LEU A 110 9.60 -2.01 13.34
C LEU A 110 9.54 -2.11 14.88
N GLY A 111 8.35 -2.21 15.45
CA GLY A 111 8.16 -2.31 16.89
C GLY A 111 8.68 -3.65 17.41
N ARG A 112 9.79 -3.62 18.16
CA ARG A 112 10.16 -4.76 19.01
C ARG A 112 9.07 -4.89 20.07
N ARG A 113 8.32 -6.00 20.04
CA ARG A 113 7.46 -6.37 21.16
C ARG A 113 8.39 -6.49 22.38
N LYS A 114 8.28 -5.60 23.37
CA LYS A 114 8.88 -5.87 24.68
C LYS A 114 8.32 -7.22 25.10
N ARG A 115 9.17 -8.25 25.18
CA ARG A 115 8.84 -9.47 25.90
C ARG A 115 8.63 -9.02 27.34
N SER A 116 7.38 -8.95 27.77
CA SER A 116 7.07 -8.85 29.19
C SER A 116 7.74 -10.05 29.90
N PRO A 117 8.29 -9.85 31.11
CA PRO A 117 9.01 -10.89 31.85
C PRO A 117 8.13 -12.10 32.17
#